data_AF-A0A2H5NBH6-F1
#
_entry.id   AF-A0A2H5NBH6-F1
#
_cell.length_a   1.000
_cell.length_b   1.000
_cell.length_c   1.000
_cell.angle_alpha   90.00
_cell.angle_beta   90.00
_cell.angle_gamma   90.00
#
_symmetry.space_group_name_H-M   'P 1'
#
loop_
_entity.id
_entity.type
_entity.pdbx_description
1 polymer ?
#
loop_
_entity_poly.entity_id
_entity_poly.type
_entity_poly.pdbx_seq_one_letter_code
_entity_poly.pdbx_strand_id
1 'polypeptide(L)'
;LAMNKCLFLGELPAWLAETEFGNKSTTEKWMDKLFMSNGFGVGMVSYKEVASSLGKELAPGYYKNILFLAEQLRFSDDQMDTWRRELQRVEEEGDEEGFEEL
;
A
#
# COMPACT_ATOMS: atom_id res chain seq x y z
N LEU A 1 -23.37 2.19 18.45
CA LEU A 1 -22.96 0.83 18.06
C LEU A 1 -21.51 0.88 17.60
N ALA A 2 -20.62 0.08 18.20
CA ALA A 2 -19.29 -0.10 17.64
C ALA A 2 -19.43 -0.94 16.36
N MET A 3 -19.46 -0.29 15.20
CA MET A 3 -19.40 -1.00 13.92
C MET A 3 -18.05 -1.73 13.86
N ASN A 4 -18.05 -2.97 13.37
CA ASN A 4 -16.83 -3.74 13.19
C ASN A 4 -15.90 -3.04 12.18
N LYS A 5 -14.59 -3.16 12.36
CA LYS A 5 -13.59 -2.71 11.37
C LYS A 5 -13.83 -3.44 10.05
N CYS A 6 -13.76 -2.74 8.92
CA CYS A 6 -13.90 -3.36 7.60
C CYS A 6 -12.51 -3.79 7.12
N LEU A 7 -12.35 -5.09 6.88
CA LEU A 7 -11.09 -5.70 6.45
C LEU A 7 -11.27 -6.29 5.05
N PHE A 8 -10.32 -6.03 4.18
CA PHE A 8 -10.24 -6.55 2.82
C PHE A 8 -9.00 -7.41 2.69
N LEU A 9 -9.15 -8.62 2.17
CA LEU A 9 -8.05 -9.47 1.73
C LEU A 9 -8.04 -9.46 0.21
N GLY A 10 -6.90 -9.15 -0.39
CA GLY A 10 -6.80 -9.04 -1.83
C GLY A 10 -5.40 -9.32 -2.36
N GLU A 11 -5.30 -9.34 -3.68
CA GLU A 11 -4.05 -9.55 -4.41
C GLU A 11 -3.79 -8.38 -5.36
N LEU A 12 -2.53 -7.94 -5.43
CA LEU A 12 -2.04 -6.98 -6.41
C LEU A 12 -0.94 -7.62 -7.26
N PRO A 13 -0.93 -7.43 -8.59
CA PRO A 13 0.19 -7.90 -9.41
C PRO A 13 1.51 -7.27 -8.96
N ALA A 14 2.56 -8.09 -8.72
CA ALA A 14 3.85 -7.58 -8.21
C ALA A 14 4.54 -6.61 -9.17
N TRP A 15 4.29 -6.75 -10.48
CA TRP A 15 4.86 -5.86 -11.50
C TRP A 15 4.47 -4.39 -11.30
N LEU A 16 3.34 -4.10 -10.63
CA LEU A 16 2.93 -2.73 -10.30
C LEU A 16 3.91 -2.07 -9.31
N ALA A 17 4.48 -2.86 -8.40
CA ALA A 17 5.50 -2.38 -7.48
C ALA A 17 6.88 -2.35 -8.14
N GLU A 18 7.16 -3.25 -9.08
CA GLU A 18 8.45 -3.34 -9.79
C GLU A 18 8.71 -2.16 -10.73
N THR A 19 7.66 -1.59 -11.34
CA THR A 19 7.79 -0.43 -12.24
C THR A 19 8.17 0.85 -11.52
N GLU A 20 7.90 0.93 -10.22
CA GLU A 20 8.28 2.09 -9.41
C GLU A 20 9.50 1.80 -8.54
N PHE A 21 9.70 0.57 -8.02
CA PHE A 21 10.81 0.28 -7.11
C PHE A 21 11.29 -1.19 -7.07
N GLY A 22 12.61 -1.39 -7.08
CA GLY A 22 13.26 -2.72 -7.08
C GLY A 22 13.56 -3.36 -5.71
N ASN A 23 13.15 -2.77 -4.58
CA ASN A 23 13.48 -3.27 -3.23
C ASN A 23 12.23 -3.40 -2.33
N LYS A 24 12.21 -4.42 -1.44
CA LYS A 24 11.06 -4.76 -0.57
C LYS A 24 10.59 -3.61 0.31
N SER A 25 11.52 -2.89 0.95
CA SER A 25 11.18 -1.74 1.79
C SER A 25 10.51 -0.61 1.00
N THR A 26 10.75 -0.57 -0.30
CA THR A 26 10.15 0.40 -1.18
C THR A 26 8.79 -0.05 -1.69
N THR A 27 8.57 -1.36 -1.87
CA THR A 27 7.24 -1.94 -2.12
C THR A 27 6.28 -1.67 -0.97
N GLU A 28 6.72 -1.84 0.28
CA GLU A 28 5.90 -1.56 1.48
C GLU A 28 5.49 -0.08 1.53
N LYS A 29 6.45 0.85 1.36
CA LYS A 29 6.16 2.29 1.31
C LYS A 29 5.21 2.68 0.17
N TRP A 30 5.42 2.09 -1.00
CA TRP A 30 4.55 2.31 -2.16
C TRP A 30 3.11 1.84 -1.87
N MET A 31 2.97 0.65 -1.28
CA MET A 31 1.67 0.14 -0.86
C MET A 31 1.01 1.02 0.19
N ASP A 32 1.74 1.42 1.23
CA ASP A 32 1.22 2.31 2.28
C ASP A 32 0.66 3.58 1.66
N LYS A 33 1.40 4.21 0.75
CA LYS A 33 0.95 5.39 0.02
C LYS A 33 -0.33 5.15 -0.78
N LEU A 34 -0.36 4.08 -1.59
CA LEU A 34 -1.49 3.75 -2.46
C LEU A 34 -2.79 3.52 -1.66
N PHE A 35 -2.71 2.83 -0.52
CA PHE A 35 -3.87 2.52 0.29
C PHE A 35 -4.26 3.69 1.20
N MET A 36 -3.29 4.38 1.80
CA MET A 36 -3.56 5.53 2.67
C MET A 36 -4.21 6.69 1.91
N SER A 37 -3.84 6.94 0.65
CA SER A 37 -4.50 7.96 -0.17
C SER A 37 -6.00 7.69 -0.38
N ASN A 38 -6.43 6.45 -0.16
CA ASN A 38 -7.81 5.99 -0.28
C ASN A 38 -8.48 5.70 1.08
N GLY A 39 -7.81 6.02 2.20
CA GLY A 39 -8.36 5.86 3.54
C GLY A 39 -8.24 4.43 4.06
N PHE A 40 -7.22 3.70 3.62
CA PHE A 40 -6.93 2.34 4.06
C PHE A 40 -5.55 2.25 4.69
N GLY A 41 -5.43 1.51 5.79
CA GLY A 41 -4.15 0.99 6.24
C GLY A 41 -3.93 -0.37 5.58
N VAL A 42 -2.71 -0.67 5.14
CA VAL A 42 -2.42 -1.92 4.43
C VAL A 42 -1.24 -2.66 5.07
N GLY A 43 -1.25 -3.98 4.97
CA GLY A 43 -0.12 -4.83 5.32
C GLY A 43 0.07 -5.94 4.29
N MET A 44 1.32 -6.19 3.91
CA MET A 44 1.67 -7.35 3.10
C MET A 44 1.56 -8.62 3.94
N VAL A 45 0.97 -9.67 3.36
CA VAL A 45 0.80 -10.97 4.03
C VAL A 45 1.37 -12.09 3.16
N SER A 46 1.84 -13.14 3.81
CA SER A 46 2.39 -14.32 3.12
C SER A 46 1.29 -15.32 2.78
N TYR A 47 1.24 -15.80 1.54
CA TYR A 47 0.36 -16.92 1.17
C TYR A 47 0.58 -18.16 2.04
N LYS A 48 1.83 -18.40 2.47
CA LYS A 48 2.15 -19.53 3.35
C LYS A 48 1.50 -19.34 4.72
N GLU A 49 1.54 -18.13 5.25
CA GLU A 49 0.93 -17.81 6.55
C GLU A 49 -0.59 -17.94 6.49
N VAL A 50 -1.21 -17.41 5.43
CA VAL A 50 -2.65 -17.52 5.19
C VAL A 50 -3.09 -18.96 4.96
N ALA A 51 -2.36 -19.75 4.17
CA ALA A 51 -2.65 -21.16 3.99
C ALA A 51 -2.54 -21.93 5.32
N SER A 52 -1.49 -21.67 6.10
CA SER A 52 -1.27 -22.29 7.41
C SER A 52 -2.40 -21.95 8.40
N SER A 53 -2.85 -20.69 8.44
CA SER A 53 -3.93 -20.26 9.33
C SER A 53 -5.29 -20.88 8.97
N LEU A 54 -5.48 -21.26 7.70
CA LEU A 54 -6.65 -21.98 7.20
C LEU A 54 -6.52 -23.51 7.28
N GLY A 55 -5.41 -24.04 7.81
CA GLY A 55 -5.13 -25.47 7.83
C GLY A 55 -4.99 -26.08 6.43
N LYS A 56 -4.55 -25.28 5.46
CA LYS A 56 -4.34 -25.67 4.06
C LYS A 56 -2.86 -25.72 3.75
N GLU A 57 -2.49 -26.64 2.87
CA GLU A 57 -1.17 -26.62 2.25
C GLU A 57 -1.15 -25.64 1.07
N LEU A 58 -0.08 -24.85 0.99
CA LEU A 58 0.11 -23.93 -0.11
C LEU A 58 0.50 -24.73 -1.37
N ALA A 59 -0.19 -24.50 -2.48
CA ALA A 59 0.14 -25.16 -3.73
C ALA A 59 1.57 -24.78 -4.18
N PRO A 60 2.35 -25.74 -4.71
CA PRO A 60 3.66 -25.43 -5.27
C PRO A 60 3.50 -24.54 -6.51
N GLY A 61 4.23 -23.43 -6.57
CA GLY A 61 4.15 -22.50 -7.69
C GLY A 61 4.87 -21.17 -7.42
N TYR A 62 5.06 -20.40 -8.49
CA TYR A 62 5.58 -19.04 -8.39
C TYR A 62 4.42 -18.05 -8.32
N TYR A 63 4.26 -17.42 -7.15
CA TYR A 63 3.23 -16.43 -6.91
C TYR A 63 3.72 -15.06 -7.37
N LYS A 64 3.14 -14.56 -8.47
CA LYS A 64 3.48 -13.26 -9.08
C LYS A 64 2.73 -12.07 -8.46
N ASN A 65 1.87 -12.33 -7.49
CA ASN A 65 1.03 -11.33 -6.86
C ASN A 65 1.48 -11.09 -5.43
N ILE A 66 1.35 -9.86 -4.97
CA ILE A 66 1.47 -9.44 -3.59
C ILE A 66 0.10 -9.65 -2.93
N LEU A 67 0.04 -10.51 -1.91
CA LEU A 67 -1.15 -10.65 -1.07
C LEU A 67 -1.13 -9.56 0.00
N PHE A 68 -2.26 -8.91 0.22
CA PHE A 68 -2.38 -7.82 1.19
C PHE A 68 -3.65 -7.93 2.03
N LEU A 69 -3.59 -7.38 3.24
CA LEU A 69 -4.72 -7.11 4.10
C LEU A 69 -4.87 -5.60 4.24
N ALA A 70 -6.06 -5.06 3.94
CA ALA A 70 -6.37 -3.64 4.08
C ALA A 70 -7.48 -3.41 5.10
N GLU A 71 -7.28 -2.47 6.01
CA GLU A 71 -8.28 -2.01 6.97
C GLU A 71 -8.79 -0.64 6.55
N GLN A 72 -10.11 -0.49 6.44
CA GLN A 72 -10.71 0.82 6.22
C GLN A 72 -10.53 1.70 7.46
N LEU A 73 -9.78 2.79 7.30
CA LEU A 73 -9.57 3.79 8.32
C LEU A 73 -10.79 4.72 8.38
N ARG A 74 -11.20 5.09 9.58
CA ARG A 74 -12.33 6.01 9.81
C ARG A 74 -11.85 7.44 9.92
N PHE A 75 -11.18 7.91 8.88
CA PHE A 75 -10.82 9.32 8.77
C PHE A 75 -12.00 10.13 8.25
N SER A 76 -12.15 11.36 8.73
CA SER A 76 -13.08 12.32 8.12
C SER A 76 -12.57 12.76 6.75
N ASP A 77 -13.45 13.34 5.95
CA ASP A 77 -13.08 13.92 4.65
C ASP A 77 -11.95 14.95 4.80
N ASP A 78 -11.99 15.79 5.83
CA ASP A 78 -10.94 16.79 6.13
C ASP A 78 -9.58 16.15 6.45
N GLN A 79 -9.57 15.02 7.17
CA GLN A 79 -8.34 14.28 7.48
C GLN A 79 -7.75 13.62 6.23
N MET A 80 -8.61 13.09 5.36
CA MET A 80 -8.22 12.53 4.07
C MET A 80 -7.67 13.60 3.12
N ASP A 81 -8.28 14.78 3.10
CA ASP A 81 -7.82 15.91 2.28
C ASP A 81 -6.47 16.45 2.75
N THR A 82 -6.26 16.52 4.07
CA THR A 82 -4.97 16.94 4.64
C THR A 82 -3.86 15.98 4.21
N TRP A 83 -4.09 14.66 4.37
CA TRP A 83 -3.13 13.64 3.95
C TRP A 83 -2.80 13.69 2.46
N ARG A 84 -3.82 13.84 1.60
CA ARG A 84 -3.60 13.95 0.14
C ARG A 84 -2.74 15.17 -0.21
N ARG A 85 -2.95 16.31 0.45
CA ARG A 85 -2.15 17.52 0.23
C ARG A 85 -0.72 17.40 0.71
N GLU A 86 -0.50 16.79 1.87
CA GLU A 86 0.86 16.55 2.40
C GLU A 86 1.65 15.60 1.50
N LEU A 87 0.99 14.55 0.98
CA LEU A 87 1.62 13.60 0.09
C LEU A 87 2.06 14.23 -1.24
N GLN A 88 1.22 15.08 -1.84
CA GLN A 88 1.56 15.81 -3.07
C GLN A 88 2.77 16.72 -2.88
N ARG A 89 2.87 17.42 -1.75
CA ARG A 89 4.02 18.29 -1.46
C ARG A 89 5.34 17.53 -1.36
N VAL A 90 5.33 16.34 -0.75
CA VAL A 90 6.52 15.49 -0.64
C VAL A 90 6.98 14.96 -2.01
N GLU A 91 6.08 14.85 -2.99
CA GLU A 91 6.44 14.48 -4.36
C GLU A 91 6.97 15.67 -5.20
N GLU A 92 6.49 16.88 -4.93
CA GLU A 92 6.89 18.10 -5.66
C GLU A 92 8.24 18.69 -5.17
N GLU A 93 8.70 18.40 -3.94
CA GLU A 93 10.02 18.83 -3.45
C GLU A 93 11.22 18.11 -4.15
N GLY A 94 10.96 17.22 -5.11
CA GLY A 94 11.98 16.55 -5.93
C GLY A 94 12.34 17.28 -7.24
N ASP A 95 11.75 18.44 -7.54
CA ASP A 95 11.91 19.14 -8.83
C ASP A 95 12.21 20.65 -8.66
N GLU A 96 13.01 21.04 -7.67
CA GLU A 96 13.55 22.41 -7.55
C GLU A 96 15.09 22.42 -7.47
N GLU A 97 15.76 21.78 -8.44
CA GLU A 97 17.20 22.02 -8.66
C GLU A 97 17.44 22.33 -10.15
N GLY A 98 17.38 23.61 -10.52
CA GLY A 98 17.85 24.04 -11.84
C GLY A 98 17.19 25.23 -12.49
N PHE A 99 17.24 26.41 -11.86
CA PHE A 99 17.30 27.66 -12.63
C PHE A 99 18.41 28.53 -12.05
N GLU A 100 19.66 28.25 -12.43
CA GLU A 100 20.69 29.29 -12.40
C GLU A 100 20.30 30.30 -13.50
N GLU A 101 19.94 31.52 -13.09
CA GLU A 101 19.73 32.64 -14.02
C GLU A 101 21.05 32.91 -14.76
N LEU A 102 21.05 32.72 -16.09
CA LEU A 102 22.11 33.17 -17.01
C LEU A 102 22.02 34.67 -17.29
#